data_AF-X1PTB0-F1
#
_entry.id   AF-X1PTB0-F1
#
_cell.length_a   1.000
_cell.length_b   1.000
_cell.length_c   1.000
_cell.angle_alpha   90.00
_cell.angle_beta   90.00
_cell.angle_gamma   90.00
#
_symmetry.space_group_name_H-M   'P 1'
#
loop_
_entity.id
_entity.type
_entity.pdbx_description
1 polymer ?
#
loop_
_entity_poly.entity_id
_entity_poly.type
_entity_poly.pdbx_seq_one_letter_code
_entity_poly.pdbx_strand_id
1 'polypeptide(L)'
;RGDIVVGDVDDVKKATELKLIPDDLVDTLVAKTRDGKLHLYFINDGVGNKDYSKNKVKILELRAVWRYVLAPGSWVPPTPESGADGFYKVVNAKPPKLLKPAMLLWLKPERDYTTSSPVSFKGKMMGLPCIRVLFESKLNHGRKVHASKLLGIAWAKDHDGDTDDFEPVARKFADAQDHQDFPMRWAGVDAWARSAADNKLEWSCGEMVTLLRENGIRLPCEGKIL
;
A
#
# COMPACT_ATOMS: atom_id res chain seq x y z
N ARG A 1 -20.15 12.61 8.74
CA ARG A 1 -19.31 11.88 7.74
C ARG A 1 -18.99 12.88 6.63
N GLY A 2 -17.89 12.74 5.89
CA GLY A 2 -17.53 13.71 4.86
C GLY A 2 -18.62 13.75 3.77
N ASP A 3 -19.32 14.88 3.65
CA ASP A 3 -20.44 15.05 2.72
C ASP A 3 -20.00 15.10 1.26
N ILE A 4 -18.69 15.30 1.04
CA ILE A 4 -18.05 15.38 -0.27
C ILE A 4 -16.98 14.30 -0.37
N VAL A 5 -16.93 13.65 -1.53
CA VAL A 5 -15.82 12.78 -1.94
C VAL A 5 -15.16 13.36 -3.17
N VAL A 6 -13.83 13.30 -3.21
CA VAL A 6 -13.04 13.77 -4.35
C VAL A 6 -12.30 12.59 -4.97
N GLY A 7 -12.49 12.40 -6.27
CA GLY A 7 -11.65 11.53 -7.09
C GLY A 7 -10.46 12.32 -7.64
N ASP A 8 -9.27 12.04 -7.13
CA ASP A 8 -8.01 12.63 -7.55
C ASP A 8 -7.36 11.74 -8.62
N VAL A 9 -7.32 12.21 -9.86
CA VAL A 9 -6.88 11.46 -11.04
C VAL A 9 -5.42 11.76 -11.33
N ASP A 10 -4.53 10.85 -10.95
CA ASP A 10 -3.08 11.06 -11.02
C ASP A 10 -2.51 11.03 -12.45
N ASP A 11 -3.07 10.18 -13.32
CA ASP A 11 -2.63 10.03 -14.71
C ASP A 11 -3.84 10.15 -15.66
N VAL A 12 -4.17 11.38 -16.02
CA VAL A 12 -5.33 11.73 -16.85
C VAL A 12 -5.25 11.06 -18.22
N LYS A 13 -4.07 11.02 -18.83
CA LYS A 13 -3.84 10.44 -20.15
C LYS A 13 -4.16 8.95 -20.11
N LYS A 14 -3.57 8.22 -19.17
CA LYS A 14 -3.78 6.78 -19.03
C LYS A 14 -5.21 6.44 -18.59
N ALA A 15 -5.81 7.25 -17.72
CA ALA A 15 -7.22 7.10 -17.32
C ALA A 15 -8.16 7.20 -18.53
N THR A 16 -7.89 8.14 -19.44
CA THR A 16 -8.67 8.38 -20.66
C THR A 16 -8.43 7.29 -21.70
N GLU A 17 -7.16 6.98 -22.02
CA GLU A 17 -6.77 5.96 -23.01
C GLU A 17 -7.33 4.57 -22.66
N LEU A 18 -7.30 4.22 -21.37
CA LEU A 18 -7.79 2.94 -20.88
C LEU A 18 -9.30 2.94 -20.60
N LYS A 19 -10.00 4.06 -20.86
CA LYS A 19 -11.43 4.27 -20.54
C LYS A 19 -11.79 3.83 -19.13
N LEU A 20 -10.89 4.13 -18.18
CA LEU A 20 -11.00 3.61 -16.82
C LEU A 20 -12.03 4.36 -16.02
N ILE A 21 -12.19 5.65 -16.26
CA ILE A 21 -13.22 6.45 -15.59
C ILE A 21 -14.43 6.45 -16.53
N PRO A 22 -15.55 5.82 -16.14
CA PRO A 22 -16.80 5.92 -16.89
C PRO A 22 -17.17 7.37 -17.20
N ASP A 23 -17.70 7.61 -18.41
CA ASP A 23 -18.09 8.96 -18.85
C ASP A 23 -19.09 9.62 -17.89
N ASP A 24 -19.91 8.82 -17.21
CA ASP A 24 -20.90 9.30 -16.24
C ASP A 24 -20.29 9.78 -14.90
N LEU A 25 -19.03 9.44 -14.62
CA LEU A 25 -18.29 9.92 -13.45
C LEU A 25 -17.53 11.22 -13.74
N VAL A 26 -17.13 11.49 -14.99
CA VAL A 26 -16.57 12.80 -15.36
C VAL A 26 -17.65 13.87 -15.56
N ASP A 27 -18.91 13.45 -15.64
CA ASP A 27 -20.08 14.32 -15.69
C ASP A 27 -20.47 14.89 -14.31
N THR A 28 -19.54 15.63 -13.70
CA THR A 28 -19.70 16.24 -12.37
C THR A 28 -18.90 17.56 -12.30
N LEU A 29 -18.81 18.18 -11.12
CA LEU A 29 -17.89 19.29 -10.89
C LEU A 29 -16.44 18.80 -11.05
N VAL A 30 -15.71 19.35 -12.01
CA VAL A 30 -14.31 18.99 -12.28
C VAL A 30 -13.40 20.21 -12.15
N ALA A 31 -12.29 20.04 -11.43
CA ALA A 31 -11.21 21.01 -11.39
C ALA A 31 -9.90 20.41 -11.88
N LYS A 32 -9.10 21.20 -12.59
CA LYS A 32 -7.69 20.91 -12.81
C LYS A 32 -6.88 21.25 -11.56
N THR A 33 -5.87 20.44 -11.26
CA THR A 33 -4.91 20.71 -10.18
C THR A 33 -3.78 21.60 -10.64
N ARG A 34 -2.91 22.02 -9.70
CA ARG A 34 -1.70 22.80 -9.99
C ARG A 34 -0.80 22.20 -11.08
N ASP A 35 -0.82 20.88 -11.25
CA ASP A 35 0.04 20.13 -12.19
C ASP A 35 -0.76 19.63 -13.41
N GLY A 36 -1.98 20.15 -13.63
CA GLY A 36 -2.82 19.79 -14.77
C GLY A 36 -3.59 18.47 -14.65
N LYS A 37 -3.52 17.78 -13.50
CA LYS A 37 -4.32 16.59 -13.17
C LYS A 37 -5.78 16.98 -12.92
N LEU A 38 -6.67 16.01 -12.64
CA LEU A 38 -8.10 16.27 -12.41
C LEU A 38 -8.55 15.89 -11.00
N HIS A 39 -9.35 16.75 -10.40
CA HIS A 39 -10.21 16.46 -9.26
C HIS A 39 -11.67 16.36 -9.73
N LEU A 40 -12.31 15.24 -9.45
CA LEU A 40 -13.74 15.00 -9.68
C LEU A 40 -14.47 15.10 -8.34
N TYR A 41 -15.39 16.05 -8.17
CA TYR A 41 -16.09 16.26 -6.91
C TYR A 41 -17.48 15.61 -6.94
N PHE A 42 -17.86 14.95 -5.86
CA PHE A 42 -19.16 14.28 -5.72
C PHE A 42 -19.76 14.48 -4.32
N ILE A 43 -21.08 14.37 -4.23
CA ILE A 43 -21.79 14.20 -2.95
C ILE A 43 -21.63 12.75 -2.50
N ASN A 44 -21.23 12.54 -1.26
CA ASN A 44 -20.90 11.21 -0.74
C ASN A 44 -22.13 10.45 -0.20
N ASP A 45 -22.48 9.31 -0.81
CA ASP A 45 -23.57 8.41 -0.34
C ASP A 45 -23.01 7.12 0.28
N GLY A 46 -22.02 7.26 1.17
CA GLY A 46 -21.42 6.12 1.88
C GLY A 46 -20.19 5.50 1.21
N VAL A 47 -19.54 6.22 0.30
CA VAL A 47 -18.25 5.85 -0.29
C VAL A 47 -17.12 6.11 0.72
N GLY A 48 -16.23 5.12 0.87
CA GLY A 48 -15.01 5.23 1.68
C GLY A 48 -13.79 5.67 0.86
N ASN A 49 -12.65 5.83 1.52
CA ASN A 49 -11.39 6.04 0.81
C ASN A 49 -11.04 4.82 -0.03
N LYS A 50 -10.51 5.02 -1.23
CA LYS A 50 -10.10 3.93 -2.11
C LYS A 50 -9.06 4.39 -3.12
N ASP A 51 -7.96 3.66 -3.24
CA ASP A 51 -6.92 3.94 -4.21
C ASP A 51 -7.01 2.90 -5.35
N TYR A 52 -6.76 3.34 -6.59
CA TYR A 52 -6.77 2.48 -7.76
C TYR A 52 -5.49 2.63 -8.55
N SER A 53 -4.82 1.50 -8.73
CA SER A 53 -3.57 1.37 -9.47
C SER A 53 -3.71 0.28 -10.53
N LYS A 54 -3.10 0.47 -11.69
CA LYS A 54 -3.01 -0.54 -12.75
C LYS A 54 -1.59 -0.60 -13.28
N ASN A 55 -0.99 -1.80 -13.27
CA ASN A 55 0.40 -2.04 -13.63
C ASN A 55 1.35 -1.11 -12.84
N LYS A 56 1.17 -1.06 -11.51
CA LYS A 56 1.94 -0.23 -10.55
C LYS A 56 1.85 1.29 -10.75
N VAL A 57 1.04 1.77 -11.69
CA VAL A 57 0.76 3.20 -11.85
C VAL A 57 -0.52 3.53 -11.11
N LYS A 58 -0.45 4.48 -10.18
CA LYS A 58 -1.62 5.04 -9.50
C LYS A 58 -2.42 5.89 -10.48
N ILE A 59 -3.72 5.64 -10.57
CA ILE A 59 -4.60 6.25 -11.56
C ILE A 59 -5.64 7.12 -10.89
N LEU A 60 -6.28 6.63 -9.82
CA LEU A 60 -7.35 7.33 -9.12
C LEU A 60 -7.22 7.14 -7.62
N GLU A 61 -7.43 8.21 -6.86
CA GLU A 61 -7.60 8.17 -5.41
C GLU A 61 -8.95 8.77 -5.02
N LEU A 62 -9.84 7.96 -4.45
CA LEU A 62 -11.07 8.41 -3.81
C LEU A 62 -10.76 8.86 -2.38
N ARG A 63 -10.99 10.13 -2.11
CA ARG A 63 -10.74 10.82 -0.84
C ARG A 63 -12.09 11.21 -0.22
N ALA A 64 -12.58 10.43 0.74
CA ALA A 64 -13.91 10.56 1.34
C ALA A 64 -13.90 10.85 2.85
N VAL A 65 -12.94 10.28 3.60
CA VAL A 65 -12.90 10.37 5.07
C VAL A 65 -11.48 10.69 5.54
N TRP A 66 -11.32 11.75 6.35
CA TRP A 66 -10.02 12.20 6.90
C TRP A 66 -8.92 12.44 5.84
N ARG A 67 -9.30 12.67 4.57
CA ARG A 67 -8.42 13.10 3.49
C ARG A 67 -8.88 14.46 2.99
N TYR A 68 -7.92 15.30 2.61
CA TYR A 68 -8.19 16.63 2.06
C TYR A 68 -7.60 16.77 0.66
N VAL A 69 -8.07 17.79 -0.05
CA VAL A 69 -7.54 18.29 -1.30
C VAL A 69 -7.49 19.81 -1.24
N LEU A 70 -6.67 20.44 -2.07
CA LEU A 70 -6.72 21.88 -2.26
C LEU A 70 -7.94 22.25 -3.10
N ALA A 71 -8.65 23.29 -2.66
CA ALA A 71 -9.87 23.75 -3.29
C ALA A 71 -9.56 24.53 -4.60
N PRO A 72 -10.49 24.54 -5.57
CA PRO A 72 -10.38 25.43 -6.73
C PRO A 72 -10.20 26.89 -6.29
N GLY A 73 -9.35 27.64 -6.99
CA GLY A 73 -8.91 28.98 -6.62
C GLY A 73 -7.60 29.02 -5.83
N SER A 74 -7.16 27.89 -5.26
CA SER A 74 -5.84 27.79 -4.64
C SER A 74 -4.71 27.88 -5.67
N TRP A 75 -3.56 28.42 -5.26
CA TRP A 75 -2.33 28.42 -6.06
C TRP A 75 -1.20 27.77 -5.31
N VAL A 76 -0.44 26.92 -6.01
CA VAL A 76 0.80 26.33 -5.51
C VAL A 76 1.76 26.24 -6.70
N PRO A 77 3.07 26.53 -6.51
CA PRO A 77 4.05 26.33 -7.57
C PRO A 77 3.92 24.94 -8.20
N PRO A 78 3.78 24.86 -9.54
CA PRO A 78 3.67 23.58 -10.24
C PRO A 78 5.02 22.85 -10.21
N THR A 79 5.01 21.54 -10.44
CA THR A 79 6.29 20.82 -10.64
C THR A 79 6.93 21.23 -11.96
N PRO A 80 8.27 21.24 -12.07
CA PRO A 80 8.98 21.64 -13.29
C PRO A 80 8.54 20.88 -14.54
N GLU A 81 8.15 19.61 -14.38
CA GLU A 81 7.80 18.70 -15.46
C GLU A 81 6.36 18.89 -15.95
N SER A 82 5.49 19.54 -15.18
CA SER A 82 4.05 19.61 -15.48
C SER A 82 3.70 20.60 -16.60
N GLY A 83 4.47 21.67 -16.76
CA GLY A 83 4.15 22.79 -17.67
C GLY A 83 2.84 23.53 -17.34
N ALA A 84 2.24 23.29 -16.18
CA ALA A 84 1.01 23.93 -15.74
C ALA A 84 1.29 25.30 -15.06
N ASP A 85 0.23 26.06 -14.74
CA ASP A 85 0.33 27.41 -14.18
C ASP A 85 0.23 27.48 -12.64
N GLY A 86 0.11 26.32 -11.98
CA GLY A 86 0.05 26.21 -10.52
C GLY A 86 -1.33 26.46 -9.89
N PHE A 87 -2.34 26.88 -10.67
CA PHE A 87 -3.67 27.15 -10.13
C PHE A 87 -4.56 25.91 -10.17
N TYR A 88 -5.37 25.75 -9.13
CA TYR A 88 -6.49 24.82 -9.14
C TYR A 88 -7.69 25.49 -9.82
N LYS A 89 -8.09 25.03 -11.01
CA LYS A 89 -9.09 25.72 -11.86
C LYS A 89 -10.30 24.85 -12.13
N VAL A 90 -11.51 25.37 -11.94
CA VAL A 90 -12.72 24.67 -12.38
C VAL A 90 -12.71 24.59 -13.91
N VAL A 91 -12.84 23.37 -14.45
CA VAL A 91 -12.89 23.11 -15.90
C VAL A 91 -14.22 22.51 -16.35
N ASN A 92 -15.03 22.01 -15.41
CA ASN A 92 -16.42 21.65 -15.64
C ASN A 92 -17.23 22.12 -14.42
N ALA A 93 -18.10 23.12 -14.59
CA ALA A 93 -18.83 23.78 -13.50
C ALA A 93 -20.20 23.13 -13.21
N LYS A 94 -20.39 21.87 -13.60
CA LYS A 94 -21.61 21.11 -13.24
C LYS A 94 -21.72 20.93 -11.72
N PRO A 95 -22.93 20.79 -11.17
CA PRO A 95 -23.08 20.49 -9.74
C PRO A 95 -22.48 19.12 -9.41
N PRO A 96 -21.92 18.93 -8.19
CA PRO A 96 -21.43 17.63 -7.75
C PRO A 96 -22.54 16.56 -7.79
N LYS A 97 -22.28 15.47 -8.52
CA LYS A 97 -23.20 14.34 -8.62
C LYS A 97 -23.12 13.46 -7.36
N LEU A 98 -24.20 12.76 -7.04
CA LEU A 98 -24.21 11.77 -5.96
C LEU A 98 -23.37 10.55 -6.36
N LEU A 99 -22.42 10.14 -5.50
CA LEU A 99 -21.60 8.95 -5.71
C LEU A 99 -21.97 7.85 -4.74
N LYS A 100 -22.40 6.71 -5.29
CA LYS A 100 -22.78 5.51 -4.53
C LYS A 100 -21.73 4.40 -4.67
N PRO A 101 -21.56 3.52 -3.67
CA PRO A 101 -20.67 2.36 -3.78
C PRO A 101 -20.93 1.50 -5.04
N ALA A 102 -22.20 1.34 -5.44
CA ALA A 102 -22.58 0.55 -6.64
C ALA A 102 -22.05 1.14 -7.96
N MET A 103 -21.75 2.45 -8.02
CA MET A 103 -21.15 3.09 -9.20
C MET A 103 -19.65 2.79 -9.32
N LEU A 104 -19.06 2.20 -8.29
CA LEU A 104 -17.63 1.92 -8.17
C LEU A 104 -17.33 0.42 -8.27
N LEU A 105 -18.29 -0.40 -8.74
CA LEU A 105 -18.09 -1.86 -8.89
C LEU A 105 -16.99 -2.20 -9.91
N TRP A 106 -16.75 -1.31 -10.88
CA TRP A 106 -15.66 -1.44 -11.86
C TRP A 106 -14.27 -1.19 -11.25
N LEU A 107 -14.20 -0.39 -10.17
CA LEU A 107 -13.01 -0.33 -9.33
C LEU A 107 -12.99 -1.65 -8.56
N LYS A 108 -12.33 -2.67 -9.13
CA LYS A 108 -12.08 -3.93 -8.41
C LYS A 108 -11.64 -3.58 -6.99
N PRO A 109 -12.21 -4.21 -5.96
CA PRO A 109 -11.79 -3.94 -4.59
C PRO A 109 -10.27 -4.06 -4.53
N GLU A 110 -9.64 -3.15 -3.77
CA GLU A 110 -8.29 -3.40 -3.27
C GLU A 110 -8.31 -4.83 -2.74
N ARG A 111 -7.38 -5.69 -3.20
CA ARG A 111 -7.38 -7.14 -2.91
C ARG A 111 -7.80 -7.34 -1.46
N ASP A 112 -8.96 -7.96 -1.24
CA ASP A 112 -9.48 -8.18 0.10
C ASP A 112 -8.63 -9.26 0.78
N TYR A 113 -7.52 -8.82 1.36
CA TYR A 113 -6.54 -9.72 1.97
C TYR A 113 -7.09 -10.39 3.23
N THR A 114 -8.30 -10.06 3.71
CA THR A 114 -8.96 -10.78 4.81
C THR A 114 -9.30 -12.22 4.43
N THR A 115 -9.43 -12.52 3.13
CA THR A 115 -9.61 -13.89 2.57
C THR A 115 -8.34 -14.49 1.95
N SER A 116 -7.18 -13.85 2.13
CA SER A 116 -5.98 -14.23 1.40
C SER A 116 -5.49 -15.64 1.75
N SER A 117 -5.14 -16.42 0.71
CA SER A 117 -4.51 -17.73 0.81
C SER A 117 -3.33 -17.72 1.81
N PRO A 118 -3.09 -18.80 2.58
CA PRO A 118 -1.96 -18.90 3.52
C PRO A 118 -0.66 -18.39 2.92
N VAL A 119 0.22 -17.77 3.72
CA VAL A 119 1.56 -17.37 3.24
C VAL A 119 2.27 -18.60 2.70
N SER A 120 2.70 -18.53 1.44
CA SER A 120 3.49 -19.58 0.82
C SER A 120 4.94 -19.44 1.28
N PHE A 121 5.36 -20.27 2.25
CA PHE A 121 6.76 -20.40 2.66
C PHE A 121 7.55 -21.31 1.69
N LYS A 122 7.40 -21.08 0.39
CA LYS A 122 8.19 -21.77 -0.65
C LYS A 122 9.44 -20.95 -0.96
N GLY A 123 10.54 -21.64 -1.22
CA GLY A 123 11.84 -21.03 -1.49
C GLY A 123 12.91 -21.51 -0.51
N LYS A 124 14.17 -21.21 -0.80
CA LYS A 124 15.32 -21.68 -0.02
C LYS A 124 15.41 -20.97 1.33
N MET A 125 15.05 -19.69 1.37
CA MET A 125 15.15 -18.82 2.55
C MET A 125 13.81 -18.69 3.27
N MET A 126 12.72 -18.41 2.55
CA MET A 126 11.35 -18.37 3.06
C MET A 126 10.90 -19.72 3.59
N GLY A 127 11.39 -20.83 3.04
CA GLY A 127 11.10 -22.19 3.51
C GLY A 127 11.84 -22.60 4.78
N LEU A 128 12.74 -21.77 5.31
CA LEU A 128 13.47 -22.10 6.53
C LEU A 128 12.52 -22.16 7.74
N PRO A 129 12.62 -23.18 8.61
CA PRO A 129 11.78 -23.30 9.80
C PRO A 129 11.82 -22.07 10.71
N CYS A 130 12.99 -21.43 10.83
CA CYS A 130 13.15 -20.23 11.66
C CYS A 130 12.37 -19.02 11.14
N ILE A 131 12.24 -18.86 9.82
CA ILE A 131 11.45 -17.79 9.19
C ILE A 131 9.96 -18.01 9.47
N ARG A 132 9.48 -19.25 9.33
CA ARG A 132 8.10 -19.59 9.64
C ARG A 132 7.76 -19.34 11.11
N VAL A 133 8.60 -19.82 12.02
CA VAL A 133 8.41 -19.64 13.47
C VAL A 133 8.41 -18.14 13.82
N LEU A 134 9.33 -17.37 13.25
CA LEU A 134 9.39 -15.92 13.44
C LEU A 134 8.14 -15.20 12.93
N PHE A 135 7.59 -15.63 11.80
CA PHE A 135 6.35 -15.09 11.24
C PHE A 135 5.14 -15.35 12.15
N GLU A 136 5.03 -16.57 12.68
CA GLU A 136 3.88 -17.04 13.46
C GLU A 136 3.92 -16.59 14.93
N SER A 137 5.10 -16.21 15.45
CA SER A 137 5.27 -15.86 16.86
C SER A 137 4.83 -14.44 17.18
N LYS A 138 4.25 -14.23 18.37
CA LYS A 138 3.94 -12.88 18.87
C LYS A 138 5.21 -12.22 19.43
N LEU A 139 5.67 -11.15 18.77
CA LEU A 139 6.94 -10.50 19.09
C LEU A 139 6.74 -9.17 19.85
N ASN A 140 7.73 -8.85 20.68
CA ASN A 140 7.86 -7.56 21.38
C ASN A 140 8.20 -6.45 20.36
N HIS A 141 7.93 -5.18 20.70
CA HIS A 141 8.05 -4.04 19.78
C HIS A 141 9.37 -3.98 18.97
N GLY A 142 10.54 -3.94 19.64
CA GLY A 142 11.84 -3.86 18.94
C GLY A 142 12.16 -5.09 18.08
N ARG A 143 11.53 -6.22 18.38
CA ARG A 143 11.74 -7.50 17.71
C ARG A 143 10.86 -7.66 16.48
N LYS A 144 9.69 -7.01 16.45
CA LYS A 144 8.84 -6.90 15.24
C LYS A 144 9.62 -6.31 14.07
N VAL A 145 10.35 -5.20 14.30
CA VAL A 145 11.14 -4.53 13.26
C VAL A 145 12.26 -5.44 12.74
N HIS A 146 12.97 -6.11 13.64
CA HIS A 146 14.02 -7.05 13.26
C HIS A 146 13.45 -8.23 12.44
N ALA A 147 12.31 -8.76 12.86
CA ALA A 147 11.60 -9.81 12.14
C ALA A 147 11.15 -9.37 10.74
N SER A 148 10.68 -8.14 10.57
CA SER A 148 10.38 -7.58 9.24
C SER A 148 11.59 -7.51 8.33
N LYS A 149 12.75 -7.11 8.87
CA LYS A 149 14.01 -7.12 8.12
C LYS A 149 14.35 -8.54 7.64
N LEU A 150 14.26 -9.53 8.52
CA LEU A 150 14.56 -10.92 8.17
C LEU A 150 13.57 -11.48 7.14
N LEU A 151 12.28 -11.18 7.25
CA LEU A 151 11.29 -11.56 6.23
C LEU A 151 11.59 -10.91 4.87
N GLY A 152 11.97 -9.64 4.86
CA GLY A 152 12.36 -8.92 3.64
C GLY A 152 13.59 -9.50 2.96
N ILE A 153 14.63 -9.84 3.74
CA ILE A 153 15.84 -10.52 3.23
C ILE A 153 15.50 -11.91 2.66
N ALA A 154 14.64 -12.66 3.35
CA ALA A 154 14.29 -14.02 2.96
C ALA A 154 13.58 -14.00 1.61
N TRP A 155 12.63 -13.09 1.46
CA TRP A 155 11.90 -12.88 0.23
C TRP A 155 12.83 -12.47 -0.92
N ALA A 156 13.63 -11.41 -0.71
CA ALA A 156 14.52 -10.89 -1.73
C ALA A 156 15.52 -11.94 -2.23
N LYS A 157 16.03 -12.80 -1.34
CA LYS A 157 16.95 -13.89 -1.74
C LYS A 157 16.27 -15.00 -2.52
N ASP A 158 15.01 -15.32 -2.25
CA ASP A 158 14.28 -16.37 -2.97
C ASP A 158 13.73 -15.92 -4.33
N HIS A 159 13.65 -14.61 -4.56
CA HIS A 159 13.09 -14.01 -5.77
C HIS A 159 14.12 -13.18 -6.54
N ASP A 160 15.42 -13.44 -6.35
CA ASP A 160 16.52 -12.76 -7.05
C ASP A 160 16.43 -11.21 -7.00
N GLY A 161 15.95 -10.68 -5.87
CA GLY A 161 15.76 -9.25 -5.63
C GLY A 161 14.38 -8.70 -6.06
N ASP A 162 13.52 -9.51 -6.67
CA ASP A 162 12.14 -9.12 -6.97
C ASP A 162 11.28 -9.08 -5.68
N THR A 163 10.50 -8.00 -5.53
CA THR A 163 9.69 -7.71 -4.34
C THR A 163 8.20 -7.55 -4.65
N ASP A 164 7.80 -7.75 -5.91
CA ASP A 164 6.47 -7.41 -6.41
C ASP A 164 5.31 -8.12 -5.70
N ASP A 165 5.55 -9.33 -5.19
CA ASP A 165 4.56 -10.15 -4.50
C ASP A 165 4.81 -10.27 -2.99
N PHE A 166 5.64 -9.41 -2.40
CA PHE A 166 5.90 -9.42 -0.95
C PHE A 166 4.80 -8.74 -0.13
N GLU A 167 4.08 -7.76 -0.70
CA GLU A 167 3.03 -7.00 0.01
C GLU A 167 2.02 -7.89 0.78
N PRO A 168 1.48 -8.99 0.21
CA PRO A 168 0.56 -9.87 0.94
C PRO A 168 1.20 -10.53 2.16
N VAL A 169 2.50 -10.87 2.09
CA VAL A 169 3.26 -11.43 3.22
C VAL A 169 3.45 -10.36 4.30
N ALA A 170 3.84 -9.15 3.88
CA ALA A 170 4.03 -8.00 4.76
C ALA A 170 2.77 -7.63 5.53
N ARG A 171 1.61 -7.63 4.87
CA ARG A 171 0.30 -7.38 5.48
C ARG A 171 -0.05 -8.44 6.51
N LYS A 172 0.01 -9.72 6.15
CA LYS A 172 -0.29 -10.81 7.09
C LYS A 172 0.62 -10.82 8.30
N PHE A 173 1.91 -10.52 8.10
CA PHE A 173 2.83 -10.39 9.22
C PHE A 173 2.40 -9.22 10.12
N ALA A 174 2.16 -8.04 9.55
CA ALA A 174 1.72 -6.89 10.32
C ALA A 174 0.43 -7.14 11.11
N ASP A 175 -0.57 -7.78 10.49
CA ASP A 175 -1.83 -8.18 11.14
C ASP A 175 -1.59 -9.20 12.26
N ALA A 176 -0.73 -10.20 12.01
CA ALA A 176 -0.33 -11.17 13.03
C ALA A 176 0.44 -10.53 14.18
N GLN A 177 1.10 -9.39 13.95
CA GLN A 177 1.80 -8.61 14.97
C GLN A 177 0.98 -7.43 15.51
N ASP A 178 -0.30 -7.29 15.15
CA ASP A 178 -1.15 -6.22 15.65
C ASP A 178 -1.68 -6.60 17.05
N HIS A 179 -1.12 -5.95 18.08
CA HIS A 179 -1.51 -6.09 19.48
C HIS A 179 -1.46 -4.72 20.16
N GLN A 180 -2.37 -4.53 21.11
CA GLN A 180 -2.99 -3.24 21.51
C GLN A 180 -2.04 -2.06 21.80
N ASP A 181 -0.79 -2.31 22.17
CA ASP A 181 0.12 -1.23 22.60
C ASP A 181 0.96 -0.64 21.46
N PHE A 182 1.20 -1.39 20.37
CA PHE A 182 2.05 -0.94 19.27
C PHE A 182 1.66 -1.59 17.93
N PRO A 183 0.77 -0.93 17.15
CA PRO A 183 0.32 -1.44 15.86
C PRO A 183 1.47 -1.46 14.85
N MET A 184 1.56 -2.54 14.08
CA MET A 184 2.56 -2.69 13.04
C MET A 184 1.98 -2.22 11.70
N ARG A 185 2.66 -1.28 11.03
CA ARG A 185 2.25 -0.86 9.68
C ARG A 185 2.86 -1.81 8.65
N TRP A 186 2.03 -2.49 7.86
CA TRP A 186 2.49 -3.37 6.79
C TRP A 186 3.45 -2.69 5.81
N ALA A 187 3.27 -1.39 5.54
CA ALA A 187 4.16 -0.63 4.66
C ALA A 187 5.60 -0.57 5.19
N GLY A 188 5.78 -0.57 6.52
CA GLY A 188 7.10 -0.66 7.15
C GLY A 188 7.72 -2.05 7.01
N VAL A 189 6.89 -3.10 6.92
CA VAL A 189 7.35 -4.47 6.64
C VAL A 189 7.74 -4.59 5.17
N ASP A 190 6.91 -4.10 4.24
CA ASP A 190 7.13 -4.12 2.80
C ASP A 190 8.44 -3.41 2.39
N ALA A 191 8.71 -2.26 3.01
CA ALA A 191 9.92 -1.47 2.76
C ALA A 191 11.22 -2.26 3.01
N TRP A 192 11.21 -3.25 3.91
CA TRP A 192 12.38 -4.06 4.18
C TRP A 192 12.76 -4.99 3.03
N ALA A 193 11.80 -5.52 2.27
CA ALA A 193 12.13 -6.34 1.10
C ALA A 193 12.85 -5.50 0.03
N ARG A 194 12.38 -4.27 -0.21
CA ARG A 194 13.03 -3.33 -1.12
C ARG A 194 14.43 -2.96 -0.63
N SER A 195 14.55 -2.58 0.64
CA SER A 195 15.85 -2.27 1.24
C SER A 195 16.81 -3.47 1.18
N ALA A 196 16.32 -4.69 1.38
CA ALA A 196 17.12 -5.90 1.26
C ALA A 196 17.61 -6.16 -0.16
N ALA A 197 16.74 -5.96 -1.17
CA ALA A 197 17.11 -6.06 -2.57
C ALA A 197 18.14 -4.99 -2.98
N ASP A 198 17.87 -3.71 -2.67
CA ASP A 198 18.70 -2.58 -3.05
C ASP A 198 20.09 -2.62 -2.42
N ASN A 199 20.16 -3.01 -1.14
CA ASN A 199 21.41 -3.01 -0.37
C ASN A 199 22.05 -4.40 -0.26
N LYS A 200 21.47 -5.42 -0.92
CA LYS A 200 21.91 -6.82 -0.86
C LYS A 200 22.12 -7.29 0.58
N LEU A 201 21.16 -6.97 1.45
CA LEU A 201 21.26 -7.26 2.87
C LEU A 201 21.33 -8.77 3.09
N GLU A 202 22.16 -9.16 4.04
CA GLU A 202 22.27 -10.55 4.50
C GLU A 202 21.93 -10.64 5.99
N TRP A 203 21.64 -11.86 6.44
CA TRP A 203 21.63 -12.19 7.86
C TRP A 203 22.63 -13.30 8.15
N SER A 204 23.06 -13.36 9.39
CA SER A 204 23.77 -14.50 9.97
C SER A 204 22.81 -15.41 10.75
N CYS A 205 23.15 -16.69 10.84
CA CYS A 205 22.42 -17.62 11.72
C CYS A 205 22.42 -17.15 13.18
N GLY A 206 23.49 -16.47 13.61
CA GLY A 206 23.62 -15.92 14.96
C GLY A 206 22.57 -14.84 15.27
N GLU A 207 22.29 -13.94 14.32
CA GLU A 207 21.23 -12.92 14.47
C GLU A 207 19.85 -13.57 14.62
N MET A 208 19.53 -14.58 13.79
CA MET A 208 18.27 -15.31 13.86
C MET A 208 18.09 -16.05 15.19
N VAL A 209 19.12 -16.77 15.64
CA VAL A 209 19.10 -17.52 16.91
C VAL A 209 18.94 -16.57 18.09
N THR A 210 19.67 -15.45 18.10
CA THR A 210 19.58 -14.44 19.15
C THR A 210 18.16 -13.89 19.25
N LEU A 211 17.58 -13.49 18.12
CA LEU A 211 16.22 -12.97 18.06
C LEU A 211 15.19 -13.97 18.59
N LEU A 212 15.28 -15.25 18.20
CA LEU A 212 14.32 -16.26 18.63
C LEU A 212 14.46 -16.59 20.13
N ARG A 213 15.69 -16.76 20.62
CA ARG A 213 15.97 -17.01 22.04
C ARG A 213 15.43 -15.89 22.93
N GLU A 214 15.62 -14.65 22.51
CA GLU A 214 15.11 -13.48 23.19
C GLU A 214 13.58 -13.45 23.32
N ASN A 215 12.86 -14.06 22.37
CA ASN A 215 11.40 -14.25 22.41
C ASN A 215 10.97 -15.54 23.12
N GLY A 216 11.88 -16.25 23.78
CA GLY A 216 11.58 -17.52 24.44
C GLY A 216 11.33 -18.67 23.47
N ILE A 217 11.71 -18.52 22.21
CA ILE A 217 11.52 -19.51 21.15
C ILE A 217 12.82 -20.29 20.98
N ARG A 218 12.75 -21.61 21.15
CA ARG A 218 13.88 -22.51 20.88
C ARG A 218 13.75 -23.13 19.50
N LEU A 219 14.84 -23.11 18.72
CA LEU A 219 14.85 -23.78 17.43
C LEU A 219 15.27 -25.26 17.60
N PRO A 220 14.68 -26.19 16.85
CA PRO A 220 15.11 -27.59 16.85
C PRO A 220 16.58 -27.79 16.48
N CYS A 221 17.15 -26.88 15.68
CA CYS A 221 18.56 -26.93 15.29
C CYS A 221 19.54 -26.52 16.39
N GLU A 222 19.09 -25.90 17.50
CA GLU A 222 19.97 -25.58 18.64
C GLU A 222 20.48 -26.82 19.38
N GLY A 223 19.89 -28.00 19.13
CA GLY A 223 20.36 -29.30 19.65
C GLY A 223 21.28 -30.08 18.71
N LYS A 224 21.52 -29.59 17.50
CA LYS A 224 22.46 -30.21 16.54
C LYS A 224 23.54 -29.18 16.22
N ILE A 225 24.71 -29.39 16.80
CA ILE A 225 25.95 -28.71 16.42
C ILE A 225 26.08 -28.89 14.89
N LEU A 226 26.09 -27.78 14.15
CA LEU A 226 26.44 -27.74 12.72
C LEU A 226 27.94 -28.03 12.55
#